data_AF-A0A9D6XWM8-F1
#
_entry.id   AF-A0A9D6XWM8-F1
#
_cell.length_a   1.000
_cell.length_b   1.000
_cell.length_c   1.000
_cell.angle_alpha   90.00
_cell.angle_beta   90.00
_cell.angle_gamma   90.00
#
_symmetry.space_group_name_H-M   'P 1'
#
loop_
_entity.id
_entity.type
_entity.pdbx_description
1 polymer ?
#
loop_
_entity_poly.entity_id
_entity_poly.type
_entity_poly.pdbx_seq_one_letter_code
_entity_poly.pdbx_strand_id
1 'polypeptide(L)'
;MSIYATLWKLKFPKDGDEYPGCEWITVIAQGVPAHIGSLTSGREYEDADPIAEFLPPPVPTSDGGDSEYMRAVVFVTERTPKGTPRSPQEYVNPLLVLTGEVYARMTFETLYARICQALRGNKPKVVATSLLPTGGARIFFEDGRSKEVDA
;
A
#
# COMPACT_ATOMS: atom_id res chain seq x y z
N MET A 1 10.49 -5.73 18.65
CA MET A 1 9.29 -6.32 18.02
C MET A 1 8.73 -5.36 16.97
N SER A 2 7.91 -5.85 16.03
CA SER A 2 7.28 -5.04 14.97
C SER A 2 5.84 -4.71 15.34
N ILE A 3 5.36 -3.49 15.07
CA ILE A 3 3.95 -3.09 15.30
C ILE A 3 2.98 -3.58 14.20
N TYR A 4 3.50 -4.28 13.19
CA TYR A 4 2.77 -4.69 12.00
C TYR A 4 2.56 -6.20 11.96
N ALA A 5 1.36 -6.62 11.57
CA ALA A 5 1.03 -7.98 11.17
C ALA A 5 0.88 -8.05 9.64
N THR A 6 1.50 -9.04 9.00
CA THR A 6 1.33 -9.23 7.55
C THR A 6 -0.05 -9.82 7.27
N LEU A 7 -0.84 -9.15 6.44
CA LEU A 7 -2.15 -9.63 6.01
C LEU A 7 -2.02 -10.48 4.74
N TRP A 8 -1.30 -9.97 3.74
CA TRP A 8 -1.04 -10.67 2.48
C TRP A 8 0.17 -10.11 1.73
N LYS A 9 0.63 -10.86 0.72
CA LYS A 9 1.66 -10.47 -0.24
C LYS A 9 1.22 -10.88 -1.65
N LEU A 10 1.11 -9.94 -2.57
CA LEU A 10 0.61 -10.16 -3.93
C LEU A 10 1.48 -9.44 -4.98
N LYS A 11 1.43 -9.89 -6.23
CA LYS A 11 2.12 -9.26 -7.35
C LYS A 11 1.21 -8.25 -8.06
N PHE A 12 1.77 -7.11 -8.42
CA PHE A 12 1.12 -6.04 -9.19
C PHE A 12 2.02 -5.61 -10.34
N PRO A 13 1.46 -5.04 -11.43
CA PRO A 13 2.28 -4.40 -12.46
C PRO A 13 3.12 -3.30 -11.81
N LYS A 14 4.43 -3.35 -11.99
CA LYS A 14 5.39 -2.48 -11.29
C LYS A 14 5.11 -0.99 -11.52
N ASP A 15 4.60 -0.66 -12.69
CA ASP A 15 4.27 0.70 -13.11
C ASP A 15 2.75 0.99 -13.05
N GLY A 16 1.97 0.13 -12.41
CA GLY A 16 0.54 0.33 -12.17
C GLY A 16 -0.39 -0.03 -13.34
N ASP A 17 0.16 -0.35 -14.51
CA ASP A 17 -0.60 -0.80 -15.68
C ASP A 17 -0.02 -2.11 -16.22
N GLU A 18 -0.91 -3.04 -16.57
CA GLU A 18 -0.56 -4.29 -17.22
C GLU A 18 -0.41 -4.08 -18.73
N TYR A 19 0.70 -4.56 -19.29
CA TYR A 19 0.97 -4.58 -20.72
C TYR A 19 2.02 -5.66 -21.05
N PRO A 20 2.13 -6.14 -22.31
CA PRO A 20 3.13 -7.12 -22.69
C PRO A 20 4.56 -6.69 -22.31
N GLY A 21 5.26 -7.52 -21.53
CA GLY A 21 6.61 -7.22 -21.06
C GLY A 21 6.67 -6.27 -19.85
N CYS A 22 5.55 -5.96 -19.19
CA CYS A 22 5.60 -5.21 -17.92
C CYS A 22 6.28 -6.04 -16.82
N GLU A 23 7.12 -5.40 -16.02
CA GLU A 23 7.67 -6.02 -14.81
C GLU A 23 6.61 -6.10 -13.70
N TRP A 24 6.80 -7.03 -12.77
CA TRP A 24 5.93 -7.22 -11.62
C TRP A 24 6.66 -6.90 -10.32
N ILE A 25 5.96 -6.25 -9.38
CA ILE A 25 6.48 -5.95 -8.05
C ILE A 25 5.62 -6.61 -6.96
N THR A 26 6.25 -7.04 -5.88
CA THR A 26 5.52 -7.54 -4.71
C THR A 26 5.03 -6.36 -3.87
N VAL A 27 3.72 -6.30 -3.62
CA VAL A 27 3.09 -5.41 -2.65
C VAL A 27 2.70 -6.23 -1.43
N ILE A 28 2.96 -5.69 -0.25
CA ILE A 28 2.71 -6.29 1.06
C ILE A 28 1.71 -5.39 1.79
N ALA A 29 0.59 -5.96 2.21
CA ALA A 29 -0.34 -5.28 3.11
C ALA A 29 -0.05 -5.68 4.56
N GLN A 30 0.06 -4.67 5.42
CA GLN A 30 0.40 -4.85 6.82
C GLN A 30 -0.60 -4.13 7.71
N GLY A 31 -1.29 -4.90 8.55
CA GLY A 31 -2.20 -4.38 9.55
C GLY A 31 -1.47 -3.87 10.78
N VAL A 32 -1.94 -2.75 11.33
CA VAL A 32 -1.54 -2.25 12.64
C VAL A 32 -2.68 -2.56 13.60
N PRO A 33 -2.50 -3.46 14.58
CA PRO A 33 -3.55 -3.82 15.54
C PRO A 33 -4.10 -2.61 16.30
N ALA A 34 -5.36 -2.71 16.74
CA ALA A 34 -6.10 -1.63 17.39
C ALA A 34 -5.42 -1.09 18.67
N HIS A 35 -4.82 -1.98 19.47
CA HIS A 35 -4.18 -1.60 20.73
C HIS A 35 -2.89 -0.77 20.57
N ILE A 36 -2.32 -0.71 19.35
CA ILE A 36 -1.08 0.01 19.12
C ILE A 36 -1.35 1.53 19.15
N GLY A 37 -0.74 2.22 20.12
CA GLY A 37 -0.97 3.64 20.40
C GLY A 37 -2.31 3.95 21.06
N SER A 38 -3.00 2.94 21.61
CA SER A 38 -4.28 3.14 22.31
C SER A 38 -4.08 3.88 23.63
N LEU A 39 -4.82 4.98 23.79
CA LEU A 39 -4.84 5.78 25.01
C LEU A 39 -5.81 5.25 26.08
N THR A 40 -6.37 4.04 25.90
CA THR A 40 -7.24 3.41 26.90
C THR A 40 -6.47 3.22 28.21
N SER A 41 -7.03 3.68 29.32
CA SER A 41 -6.39 3.59 30.64
C SER A 41 -6.00 2.15 31.00
N GLY A 42 -4.83 1.98 31.63
CA GLY A 42 -4.25 0.68 31.96
C GLY A 42 -3.53 0.00 30.79
N ARG A 43 -3.16 0.74 29.74
CA ARG A 43 -2.45 0.24 28.56
C ARG A 43 -1.09 0.91 28.36
N GLU A 44 -0.24 0.27 27.56
CA GLU A 44 1.16 0.70 27.29
C GLU A 44 1.28 2.16 26.80
N TYR A 45 0.27 2.66 26.09
CA TYR A 45 0.29 3.98 25.45
C TYR A 45 -0.69 4.97 26.11
N GLU A 46 -1.14 4.73 27.35
CA GLU A 46 -2.16 5.56 28.00
C GLU A 46 -1.80 7.05 28.08
N ASP A 47 -0.50 7.37 28.20
CA ASP A 47 -0.02 8.75 28.34
C ASP A 47 0.20 9.46 27.00
N ALA A 48 0.55 8.72 25.94
CA ALA A 48 0.84 9.28 24.62
C ALA A 48 0.89 8.20 23.53
N ASP A 49 0.52 8.59 22.30
CA ASP A 49 0.68 7.77 21.10
C ASP A 49 2.02 8.08 20.38
N PRO A 50 3.06 7.25 20.54
CA PRO A 50 4.40 7.53 20.03
C PRO A 50 4.51 7.44 18.50
N ILE A 51 3.44 7.02 17.81
CA ILE A 51 3.41 6.80 16.37
C ILE A 51 2.33 7.61 15.66
N ALA A 52 1.70 8.56 16.37
CA ALA A 52 0.67 9.45 15.83
C ALA A 52 1.13 10.26 14.60
N GLU A 53 2.43 10.49 14.46
CA GLU A 53 2.95 11.33 13.38
C GLU A 53 3.00 10.64 12.00
N PHE A 54 2.90 9.30 11.94
CA PHE A 54 3.02 8.55 10.68
C PHE A 54 1.95 7.47 10.49
N LEU A 55 1.03 7.31 11.44
CA LEU A 55 -0.15 6.46 11.29
C LEU A 55 -1.43 7.25 11.54
N PRO A 56 -2.57 6.80 10.99
CA PRO A 56 -3.88 7.33 11.38
C PRO A 56 -4.08 7.30 12.91
N PRO A 57 -4.98 8.13 13.46
CA PRO A 57 -5.28 8.13 14.88
C PRO A 57 -5.65 6.73 15.41
N PRO A 58 -5.37 6.45 16.69
CA PRO A 58 -5.78 5.20 17.31
C PRO A 58 -7.29 5.04 17.30
N VAL A 59 -7.75 3.79 17.24
CA VAL A 59 -9.18 3.45 17.31
C VAL A 59 -9.57 3.13 18.75
N PRO A 60 -10.82 3.39 19.17
CA PRO A 60 -11.30 2.97 20.48
C PRO A 60 -11.16 1.45 20.65
N THR A 61 -10.63 1.03 21.80
CA THR A 61 -10.48 -0.39 22.17
C THR A 61 -11.29 -0.74 23.40
N SER A 62 -11.76 -1.98 23.49
CA SER A 62 -12.32 -2.53 24.71
C SER A 62 -11.24 -2.67 25.80
N ASP A 63 -11.66 -3.00 27.02
CA ASP A 63 -10.76 -3.37 28.12
C ASP A 63 -9.85 -4.55 27.77
N GLY A 64 -10.18 -5.34 26.74
CA GLY A 64 -9.37 -6.43 26.19
C GLY A 64 -8.32 -5.99 25.15
N GLY A 65 -8.40 -4.75 24.66
CA GLY A 65 -7.52 -4.21 23.62
C GLY A 65 -8.03 -4.49 22.20
N ASP A 66 -9.27 -4.99 22.10
CA ASP A 66 -9.92 -5.34 20.85
C ASP A 66 -10.72 -4.17 20.30
N SER A 67 -10.84 -4.10 18.98
CA SER A 67 -11.71 -3.18 18.26
C SER A 67 -12.26 -3.88 17.03
N GLU A 68 -13.39 -3.39 16.51
CA GLU A 68 -14.00 -3.90 15.28
C GLU A 68 -13.02 -3.81 14.09
N TYR A 69 -12.16 -2.78 14.11
CA TYR A 69 -11.21 -2.51 13.05
C TYR A 69 -9.78 -2.43 13.58
N MET A 70 -8.82 -2.81 12.74
CA MET A 70 -7.42 -2.45 12.94
C MET A 70 -7.26 -0.92 12.99
N ARG A 71 -6.21 -0.42 13.62
CA ARG A 71 -5.88 1.02 13.55
C ARG A 71 -5.64 1.45 12.11
N ALA A 72 -4.79 0.70 11.41
CA ALA A 72 -4.38 1.02 10.04
C ALA A 72 -4.05 -0.22 9.22
N VAL A 73 -4.01 -0.04 7.91
CA VAL A 73 -3.35 -0.95 6.97
C VAL A 73 -2.37 -0.13 6.13
N VAL A 74 -1.09 -0.51 6.21
CA VAL A 74 0.01 0.10 5.48
C VAL A 74 0.38 -0.81 4.32
N PHE A 75 0.46 -0.24 3.12
CA PHE A 75 0.86 -0.93 1.90
C PHE A 75 2.27 -0.51 1.54
N VAL A 76 3.13 -1.50 1.36
CA VAL A 76 4.53 -1.30 1.01
C VAL A 76 4.92 -2.21 -0.13
N THR A 77 6.01 -1.89 -0.81
CA THR A 77 6.62 -2.79 -1.79
C THR A 77 7.76 -3.58 -1.15
N GLU A 78 8.22 -4.64 -1.80
CA GLU A 78 9.47 -5.34 -1.40
C GLU A 78 10.71 -4.43 -1.38
N ARG A 79 10.63 -3.22 -1.96
CA ARG A 79 11.70 -2.24 -2.03
C ARG A 79 11.53 -1.09 -1.03
N THR A 80 10.43 -1.04 -0.28
CA THR A 80 10.14 0.05 0.64
C THR A 80 10.95 -0.12 1.94
N PRO A 81 11.89 0.81 2.24
CA PRO A 81 12.70 0.72 3.45
C PRO A 81 11.85 0.94 4.71
N LYS A 82 12.19 0.24 5.79
CA LYS A 82 11.63 0.45 7.13
C LYS A 82 12.70 1.05 8.04
N GLY A 83 12.29 2.05 8.83
CA GLY A 83 13.12 2.79 9.75
C GLY A 83 13.44 4.18 9.21
N THR A 84 12.94 5.20 9.91
CA THR A 84 13.31 6.60 9.72
C THR A 84 14.11 7.07 10.95
N PRO A 85 14.79 8.23 10.89
CA PRO A 85 15.42 8.83 12.07
C PRO A 85 14.43 9.10 13.22
N ARG A 86 13.14 9.28 12.88
CA ARG A 86 12.06 9.51 13.83
C ARG A 86 11.62 8.23 14.52
N SER A 87 11.46 7.14 13.76
CA SER A 87 11.03 5.86 14.31
C SER A 87 11.55 4.67 13.51
N PRO A 88 12.12 3.64 14.18
CA PRO A 88 12.49 2.38 13.52
C PRO A 88 11.28 1.59 13.00
N GLN A 89 10.06 1.97 13.40
CA GLN A 89 8.82 1.35 12.92
C GLN A 89 8.22 2.03 11.69
N GLU A 90 8.61 3.26 11.38
CA GLU A 90 8.05 4.02 10.26
C GLU A 90 8.60 3.49 8.92
N TYR A 91 7.74 3.35 7.91
CA TYR A 91 8.17 3.05 6.54
C TYR A 91 8.55 4.35 5.82
N VAL A 92 9.64 4.33 5.05
CA VAL A 92 10.03 5.46 4.21
C VAL A 92 9.11 5.47 2.98
N ASN A 93 8.25 6.49 2.88
CA ASN A 93 7.32 6.68 1.76
C ASN A 93 6.49 5.40 1.44
N PRO A 94 5.62 4.96 2.37
CA PRO A 94 4.73 3.83 2.10
C PRO A 94 3.86 4.11 0.87
N LEU A 95 3.50 3.06 0.14
CA LEU A 95 2.73 3.18 -1.10
C LEU A 95 1.33 3.76 -0.84
N LEU A 96 0.70 3.31 0.25
CA LEU A 96 -0.60 3.76 0.70
C LEU A 96 -0.73 3.49 2.21
N VAL A 97 -1.43 4.36 2.92
CA VAL A 97 -1.83 4.16 4.32
C VAL A 97 -3.33 4.39 4.42
N LEU A 98 -4.07 3.40 4.91
CA LEU A 98 -5.52 3.48 5.16
C LEU A 98 -5.82 3.26 6.63
N THR A 99 -6.93 3.79 7.13
CA THR A 99 -7.50 3.30 8.40
C THR A 99 -7.96 1.86 8.23
N GLY A 100 -8.00 1.09 9.31
CA GLY A 100 -8.50 -0.29 9.22
C GLY A 100 -9.97 -0.37 8.80
N GLU A 101 -10.79 0.62 9.18
CA GLU A 101 -12.18 0.72 8.75
C GLU A 101 -12.31 0.94 7.24
N VAL A 102 -11.55 1.89 6.67
CA VAL A 102 -11.56 2.15 5.23
C VAL A 102 -11.11 0.91 4.47
N TYR A 103 -10.09 0.20 4.96
CA TYR A 103 -9.66 -1.07 4.37
C TYR A 103 -10.76 -2.14 4.43
N ALA A 104 -11.39 -2.34 5.59
CA ALA A 104 -12.40 -3.38 5.81
C ALA A 104 -13.66 -3.20 4.94
N ARG A 105 -14.04 -1.96 4.66
CA ARG A 105 -15.22 -1.62 3.84
C ARG A 105 -14.93 -1.58 2.33
N MET A 106 -13.67 -1.62 1.92
CA MET A 106 -13.27 -1.45 0.53
C MET A 106 -13.35 -2.77 -0.25
N THR A 107 -13.89 -2.74 -1.47
CA THR A 107 -13.81 -3.89 -2.37
C THR A 107 -12.39 -4.11 -2.86
N PHE A 108 -12.05 -5.36 -3.20
CA PHE A 108 -10.74 -5.65 -3.77
C PHE A 108 -10.46 -4.87 -5.06
N GLU A 109 -11.48 -4.67 -5.92
CA GLU A 109 -11.37 -3.87 -7.14
C GLU A 109 -10.93 -2.42 -6.85
N THR A 110 -11.57 -1.77 -5.87
CA THR A 110 -11.22 -0.40 -5.49
C THR A 110 -9.81 -0.33 -4.90
N LEU A 111 -9.45 -1.32 -4.08
CA LEU A 111 -8.12 -1.41 -3.50
C LEU A 111 -7.05 -1.64 -4.57
N TYR A 112 -7.31 -2.55 -5.52
CA TYR A 112 -6.45 -2.84 -6.65
C TYR A 112 -6.19 -1.57 -7.48
N ALA A 113 -7.24 -0.84 -7.84
CA ALA A 113 -7.12 0.40 -8.60
C ALA A 113 -6.28 1.46 -7.86
N ARG A 114 -6.46 1.61 -6.53
CA ARG A 114 -5.66 2.54 -5.72
C ARG A 114 -4.19 2.15 -5.63
N ILE A 115 -3.89 0.86 -5.44
CA ILE A 115 -2.51 0.34 -5.42
C ILE A 115 -1.85 0.58 -6.78
N CYS A 116 -2.53 0.22 -7.88
CA CYS A 116 -2.03 0.46 -9.23
C CYS A 116 -1.80 1.96 -9.51
N GLN A 117 -2.71 2.83 -9.09
CA GLN A 117 -2.54 4.28 -9.21
C GLN A 117 -1.31 4.77 -8.42
N ALA A 118 -1.13 4.29 -7.19
CA ALA A 118 0.02 4.65 -6.36
C ALA A 118 1.35 4.16 -6.96
N LEU A 119 1.36 2.95 -7.55
CA LEU A 119 2.54 2.40 -8.25
C LEU A 119 2.88 3.18 -9.52
N ARG A 120 1.85 3.60 -10.27
CA ARG A 120 2.02 4.44 -11.46
C ARG A 120 2.63 5.80 -11.11
N GLY A 121 2.22 6.37 -9.97
CA GLY A 121 2.62 7.71 -9.57
C GLY A 121 2.20 8.73 -10.63
N ASN A 122 3.15 9.53 -11.11
CA ASN A 122 2.91 10.58 -12.13
C ASN A 122 3.17 10.09 -13.57
N LYS A 123 3.40 8.80 -13.79
CA LYS A 123 3.59 8.26 -15.14
C LYS A 123 2.25 8.25 -15.88
N PRO A 124 2.24 8.47 -17.21
CA PRO A 124 1.01 8.41 -17.97
C PRO A 124 0.47 6.98 -17.99
N LYS A 125 -0.86 6.85 -17.89
CA LYS A 125 -1.55 5.56 -17.97
C LYS A 125 -1.38 4.92 -19.35
N VAL A 126 -1.25 3.59 -19.39
CA VAL A 126 -1.38 2.82 -20.64
C VAL A 126 -2.85 2.80 -21.09
N VAL A 127 -3.11 3.17 -22.34
CA VAL A 127 -4.46 3.24 -22.92
C VAL A 127 -4.75 2.17 -23.96
N ALA A 128 -3.72 1.67 -24.64
CA ALA A 128 -3.85 0.61 -25.63
C ALA A 128 -2.53 -0.11 -25.86
N THR A 129 -2.61 -1.33 -26.39
CA THR A 129 -1.46 -2.07 -26.92
C THR A 129 -1.82 -2.62 -28.30
N SER A 130 -0.89 -2.52 -29.26
CA SER A 130 -0.99 -3.13 -30.60
C SER A 130 0.10 -4.18 -30.78
N LEU A 131 -0.26 -5.37 -31.27
CA LEU A 131 0.72 -6.41 -31.60
C LEU A 131 1.28 -6.16 -33.00
N LEU A 132 2.60 -6.24 -33.12
CA LEU A 132 3.30 -5.97 -34.38
C LEU A 132 3.57 -7.27 -35.15
N PRO A 133 3.64 -7.23 -36.50
CA PRO A 133 4.00 -8.41 -37.31
C PRO A 133 5.38 -8.99 -37.00
N THR A 134 6.25 -8.20 -36.38
CA THR A 134 7.60 -8.58 -35.95
C THR A 134 7.61 -9.45 -34.68
N GLY A 135 6.45 -9.67 -34.05
CA GLY A 135 6.30 -10.42 -32.80
C GLY A 135 6.32 -9.54 -31.55
N GLY A 136 6.73 -8.27 -31.64
CA GLY A 136 6.70 -7.32 -30.52
C GLY A 136 5.33 -6.64 -30.33
N ALA A 137 5.28 -5.66 -29.42
CA ALA A 137 4.10 -4.85 -29.16
C ALA A 137 4.42 -3.35 -29.13
N ARG A 138 3.47 -2.51 -29.53
CA ARG A 138 3.49 -1.06 -29.36
C ARG A 138 2.48 -0.66 -28.30
N ILE A 139 2.97 -0.05 -27.22
CA ILE A 139 2.20 0.47 -26.08
C ILE A 139 1.88 1.94 -26.32
N PHE A 140 0.64 2.33 -26.09
CA PHE A 140 0.17 3.72 -26.19
C PHE A 140 -0.16 4.26 -24.81
N PHE A 141 0.24 5.51 -24.56
CA PHE A 141 0.05 6.21 -23.29
C PHE A 141 -0.97 7.33 -23.43
N GLU A 142 -1.62 7.70 -22.32
CA GLU A 142 -2.66 8.74 -22.30
C GLU A 142 -2.17 10.13 -22.73
N ASP A 143 -0.88 10.39 -22.63
CA ASP A 143 -0.25 11.65 -23.07
C ASP A 143 0.13 11.66 -24.56
N GLY A 144 -0.31 10.64 -25.32
CA GLY A 144 -0.08 10.52 -26.75
C GLY A 144 1.28 9.91 -27.13
N ARG A 145 2.14 9.59 -26.16
CA ARG A 145 3.40 8.87 -26.45
C ARG A 145 3.12 7.40 -26.76
N SER A 146 4.08 6.76 -27.44
CA SER A 146 4.09 5.32 -27.63
C SER A 146 5.49 4.74 -27.45
N LYS A 147 5.56 3.47 -27.05
CA LYS A 147 6.81 2.71 -26.90
C LYS A 147 6.67 1.34 -27.54
N GLU A 148 7.69 0.89 -28.26
CA GLU A 148 7.77 -0.51 -28.71
C GLU A 148 8.50 -1.35 -27.68
N VAL A 149 8.03 -2.59 -27.52
CA VAL A 149 8.60 -3.61 -26.65
C VAL A 149 8.70 -4.92 -27.44
N ASP A 150 9.82 -5.61 -27.29
CA ASP A 150 9.98 -6.95 -27.83
C ASP A 150 9.20 -7.96 -26.97
N ALA A 151 8.82 -9.09 -27.57
CA ALA A 151 8.16 -10.20 -26.87
C ALA A 151 9.15 -11.08 -26.09
#